data_AF-A0A6B3G5D3-F1
#
_entry.id   AF-A0A6B3G5D3-F1
#
_cell.length_a   1.000
_cell.length_b   1.000
_cell.length_c   1.000
_cell.angle_alpha   90.00
_cell.angle_beta   90.00
_cell.angle_gamma   90.00
#
_symmetry.space_group_name_H-M   'P 1'
#
loop_
_entity.id
_entity.type
_entity.pdbx_description
1 polymer ?
#
loop_
_entity_poly.entity_id
_entity_poly.type
_entity_poly.pdbx_seq_one_letter_code
_entity_poly.pdbx_strand_id
1 'polypeptide(L)' 'ALRDTLAPLIGAPGLGDKVAASVIDTATGEQLYGQGATTPMTPASTIKIATATAALSVLGPDHRIAT' A
#
# COMPACT_ATOMS: atom_id res chain seq x y z
N ALA A 1 -10.76 18.87 -1.33
CA ALA A 1 -10.06 18.63 -2.61
C ALA A 1 -9.73 17.15 -2.80
N LEU A 2 -8.66 16.60 -2.18
CA LEU A 2 -8.24 15.20 -2.42
C LEU A 2 -9.34 14.17 -2.12
N ARG A 3 -9.99 14.30 -0.95
CA ARG A 3 -11.12 13.44 -0.58
C ARG A 3 -12.26 13.52 -1.60
N ASP A 4 -12.64 14.72 -2.01
CA ASP A 4 -13.75 14.96 -2.94
C ASP A 4 -13.47 14.35 -4.32
N THR A 5 -12.20 14.29 -4.72
CA THR A 5 -11.76 13.62 -5.96
C THR A 5 -11.70 12.10 -5.81
N LEU A 6 -11.12 11.58 -4.72
CA LEU A 6 -10.88 10.13 -4.56
C LEU A 6 -12.14 9.34 -4.17
N ALA A 7 -13.00 9.89 -3.32
CA ALA A 7 -14.20 9.19 -2.85
C ALA A 7 -15.09 8.65 -3.98
N PRO A 8 -15.48 9.42 -5.02
CA PRO A 8 -16.30 8.89 -6.10
C PRO A 8 -15.57 7.84 -6.96
N LEU A 9 -14.25 7.93 -7.11
CA LEU A 9 -13.45 6.96 -7.87
C LEU A 9 -13.31 5.63 -7.13
N ILE A 10 -13.10 5.68 -5.83
CA ILE A 10 -12.97 4.51 -4.96
C ILE A 10 -14.33 3.81 -4.78
N GLY A 11 -15.43 4.57 -4.79
CA GLY A 11 -16.79 4.03 -4.77
C GLY A 11 -17.31 3.54 -6.12
N ALA A 12 -16.48 3.53 -7.17
CA ALA A 12 -16.92 3.12 -8.50
C ALA A 12 -17.31 1.62 -8.51
N PRO A 13 -18.48 1.24 -9.08
CA PRO A 13 -18.97 -0.15 -9.06
C PRO A 13 -17.99 -1.19 -9.63
N GLY A 14 -17.12 -0.78 -10.56
CA GLY A 14 -16.11 -1.66 -11.16
C GLY A 14 -15.02 -2.14 -10.19
N LEU A 15 -14.89 -1.54 -9.01
CA LEU A 15 -13.93 -1.96 -7.98
C LEU A 15 -14.51 -3.00 -7.00
N GLY A 16 -15.81 -3.29 -7.09
CA GLY A 16 -16.52 -4.20 -6.20
C GLY A 16 -16.75 -3.65 -4.79
N ASP A 17 -17.27 -4.50 -3.90
CA ASP A 17 -17.80 -4.06 -2.60
C ASP A 17 -16.75 -4.01 -1.48
N LYS A 18 -15.51 -4.42 -1.75
CA LYS A 18 -14.42 -4.49 -0.76
C LYS A 18 -13.19 -3.75 -1.26
N VAL A 19 -13.17 -2.45 -1.00
CA VAL A 19 -12.06 -1.56 -1.38
C VAL A 19 -11.52 -0.85 -0.15
N ALA A 20 -10.21 -0.93 0.03
CA ALA A 20 -9.46 -0.09 0.98
C ALA A 20 -8.48 0.81 0.22
N ALA A 21 -8.25 2.01 0.77
CA ALA A 21 -7.32 2.97 0.23
C ALA A 21 -6.73 3.82 1.36
N SER A 22 -5.45 4.17 1.24
CA SER A 22 -4.75 5.08 2.14
C SER A 22 -3.81 5.96 1.33
N VAL A 23 -3.77 7.25 1.64
CA VAL A 23 -2.82 8.21 1.08
C VAL A 23 -2.15 8.92 2.25
N ILE A 24 -0.83 8.89 2.28
CA ILE A 24 0.01 9.45 3.33
C ILE A 24 0.99 10.43 2.69
N ASP A 25 1.17 11.59 3.30
CA ASP A 25 2.31 12.48 3.01
C ASP A 25 3.58 11.84 3.56
N THR A 26 4.53 11.51 2.69
CA THR A 26 5.77 10.82 3.07
C THR A 26 6.77 11.71 3.79
N ALA A 27 6.65 13.04 3.69
CA ALA A 27 7.54 13.97 4.38
C ALA A 27 7.16 14.15 5.86
N THR A 28 5.85 14.16 6.14
CA THR A 28 5.30 14.44 7.48
C THR A 28 4.72 13.22 8.18
N GLY A 29 4.36 12.17 7.42
CA GLY A 29 3.60 11.02 7.90
C GLY A 29 2.09 11.28 8.04
N GLU A 30 1.59 12.44 7.64
CA GLU A 30 0.17 12.77 7.75
C GLU A 30 -0.69 11.91 6.81
N GLN A 31 -1.75 11.28 7.32
CA GLN A 31 -2.72 10.58 6.47
C GLN A 31 -3.69 11.58 5.82
N LEU A 32 -3.49 11.84 4.53
CA LEU A 32 -4.30 12.76 3.73
C LEU A 32 -5.65 12.17 3.30
N TYR A 33 -5.74 10.84 3.19
CA TYR A 33 -6.98 10.12 2.87
C TYR A 33 -6.95 8.69 3.42
N GLY A 34 -8.10 8.17 3.85
CA GLY A 34 -8.25 6.79 4.28
C GLY A 34 -9.69 6.27 4.13
N GLN A 35 -9.85 5.10 3.53
CA GLN A 35 -11.08 4.30 3.52
C GLN A 35 -10.68 2.86 3.82
N GLY A 36 -11.19 2.29 4.92
CA GLY A 36 -10.82 0.91 5.32
C GLY A 36 -9.30 0.70 5.47
N ALA A 37 -8.53 1.76 5.74
CA ALA A 37 -7.06 1.76 5.66
C ALA A 37 -6.37 0.73 6.58
N THR A 38 -7.05 0.33 7.67
CA THR A 38 -6.56 -0.67 8.63
C THR A 38 -7.31 -2.00 8.54
N THR A 39 -8.21 -2.17 7.57
CA THR A 39 -8.93 -3.42 7.34
C THR A 39 -7.97 -4.43 6.73
N PRO A 40 -7.80 -5.64 7.32
CA PRO A 40 -6.98 -6.67 6.72
C PRO A 40 -7.52 -7.10 5.35
N MET A 41 -6.63 -7.20 4.35
CA MET A 41 -6.96 -7.65 3.00
C MET A 41 -5.88 -8.59 2.47
N THR A 42 -6.25 -9.49 1.55
CA THR A 42 -5.28 -10.30 0.82
C THR A 42 -4.46 -9.37 -0.10
N PRO A 43 -3.13 -9.25 0.08
CA PRO A 43 -2.32 -8.26 -0.62
C PRO A 43 -1.98 -8.65 -2.08
N ALA A 44 -2.21 -9.91 -2.47
CA ALA A 44 -1.70 -10.46 -3.73
C ALA A 44 -0.20 -10.12 -3.88
N SER A 45 0.24 -9.61 -5.03
CA SER A 45 1.66 -9.27 -5.25
C SER A 45 2.15 -8.04 -4.48
N THR A 46 1.31 -7.22 -3.83
CA THR A 46 1.80 -6.10 -3.00
C THR A 46 2.56 -6.61 -1.76
N ILE A 47 2.38 -7.88 -1.38
CA ILE A 47 3.20 -8.55 -0.35
C ILE A 47 4.70 -8.46 -0.64
N LYS A 48 5.09 -8.37 -1.91
CA LYS A 48 6.50 -8.28 -2.32
C LYS A 48 7.19 -7.05 -1.75
N ILE A 49 6.46 -5.97 -1.40
CA ILE A 49 7.03 -4.80 -0.73
C ILE A 49 7.58 -5.20 0.65
N ALA A 50 6.78 -5.92 1.45
CA ALA A 50 7.22 -6.39 2.77
C ALA A 50 8.36 -7.40 2.64
N THR A 51 8.27 -8.35 1.71
CA THR A 51 9.33 -9.34 1.47
C THR A 51 10.65 -8.68 1.02
N ALA A 52 10.60 -7.74 0.08
CA ALA A 52 11.79 -7.04 -0.40
C ALA A 52 12.41 -6.16 0.70
N THR A 53 11.58 -5.47 1.49
CA THR A 53 12.04 -4.68 2.64
C THR A 53 12.75 -5.58 3.65
N ALA A 54 12.17 -6.74 3.98
CA ALA A 54 12.79 -7.72 4.87
C ALA A 54 14.11 -8.27 4.30
N ALA A 55 14.13 -8.64 3.01
CA ALA A 55 15.31 -9.17 2.36
C ALA A 55 16.46 -8.14 2.34
N LEU A 56 16.19 -6.88 1.99
CA LEU A 56 17.19 -5.81 2.02
C LEU A 56 17.67 -5.52 3.45
N SER A 57 16.76 -5.50 4.43
CA SER A 57 17.10 -5.24 5.84
C SER A 57 17.97 -6.34 6.45
N VAL A 58 17.74 -7.60 6.06
CA VAL A 58 18.43 -8.77 6.64
C VAL A 58 19.69 -9.15 5.86
N LEU A 59 19.62 -9.14 4.52
CA LEU A 59 20.71 -9.62 3.65
C LEU A 59 21.63 -8.49 3.17
N GLY A 60 21.13 -7.25 3.14
CA GLY A 60 21.82 -6.11 2.55
C GLY A 60 21.70 -6.03 1.02
N PRO A 61 21.97 -4.86 0.43
CA PRO A 61 21.84 -4.64 -1.02
C PRO A 61 22.90 -5.39 -1.84
N ASP A 62 24.05 -5.73 -1.24
CA ASP A 62 25.17 -6.39 -1.91
C ASP A 62 25.09 -7.93 -1.87
N HIS A 63 24.03 -8.49 -1.28
CA HIS A 63 23.87 -9.93 -1.16
C HIS A 63 23.92 -10.63 -2.52
N ARG A 64 24.64 -11.75 -2.59
CA ARG A 64 24.73 -12.60 -3.77
C ARG A 64 24.38 -14.03 -3.41
N ILE A 65 23.64 -14.69 -4.28
CA ILE A 65 23.39 -16.13 -4.23
C ILE A 65 24.59 -16.80 -4.91
N ALA A 66 25.28 -17.70 -4.20
CA ALA A 66 26.41 -18.44 -4.77
C ALA A 66 25.93 -19.41 -5.87
N THR A 67 26.74 -19.58 -6.90
CA THR A 67 26.52 -20.51 -8.02
C THR A 67 27.50 -21.66 -7.96
#